data_AF-A0A955U222-F1
#
_entry.id   AF-A0A955U222-F1
#
_cell.length_a   1.000
_cell.length_b   1.000
_cell.length_c   1.000
_cell.angle_alpha   90.00
_cell.angle_beta   90.00
_cell.angle_gamma   90.00
#
_symmetry.space_group_name_H-M   'P 1'
#
loop_
_entity.id
_entity.type
_entity.pdbx_description
1 polymer ?
#
loop_
_entity_poly.entity_id
_entity_poly.type
_entity_poly.pdbx_seq_one_letter_code
_entity_poly.pdbx_strand_id
1 'polypeptide(L)'
;MSCNKVLGPRGEVIVVYGTGVRYTWLTPWMLAHGMTAADALLNLQNVTGNWQGIPCTQTAAVLQTHPDAPAVFPSASYTSTEGFNHFRESTTLTGKFWVRFGVASKNSSGASLGSAEVEMQTAVAQCGRNIGNGNVSVNPGMISGTDINYFAITGFDATIGLDEIMAAFAVMDNESDYLEYQLVCRTANDPRAPNAWQTMETGWTNPSSSNTLRNTGALSAPAGANVGSNFLIQFGVAVRKKSGAGGNPRAELHVAIARSNA
;
A
#
# COMPACT_ATOMS: atom_id res chain seq x y z
N MET A 1 7.22 13.72 14.11
CA MET A 1 8.59 13.91 13.54
C MET A 1 8.53 13.65 12.04
N SER A 2 9.24 14.39 11.17
CA SER A 2 9.21 14.12 9.72
C SER A 2 10.18 13.00 9.34
N CYS A 3 9.65 11.85 8.91
CA CYS A 3 10.44 10.76 8.37
C CYS A 3 10.57 10.96 6.84
N ASN A 4 11.78 11.25 6.36
CA ASN A 4 12.03 11.51 4.94
C ASN A 4 12.89 10.41 4.33
N LYS A 5 12.56 9.99 3.11
CA LYS A 5 13.37 9.06 2.34
C LYS A 5 13.66 9.64 0.96
N VAL A 6 14.92 9.59 0.54
CA VAL A 6 15.35 9.94 -0.83
C VAL A 6 15.65 8.65 -1.58
N LEU A 7 15.08 8.51 -2.78
CA LEU A 7 15.41 7.44 -3.72
C LEU A 7 16.40 7.98 -4.74
N GLY A 8 17.54 7.31 -4.88
CA GLY A 8 18.66 7.72 -5.74
C GLY A 8 18.34 7.64 -7.24
N PRO A 9 19.14 8.30 -8.09
CA PRO A 9 18.79 8.46 -9.50
C PRO A 9 18.91 7.13 -10.24
N ARG A 10 17.82 6.76 -10.92
CA ARG A 10 17.85 5.77 -11.98
C ARG A 10 17.70 6.53 -13.30
N GLY A 11 18.75 6.46 -14.13
CA GLY A 11 18.76 7.05 -15.47
C GLY A 11 18.22 6.09 -16.50
N GLU A 12 17.42 6.58 -17.45
CA GLU A 12 16.93 5.80 -18.59
C GLU A 12 16.83 6.69 -19.84
N VAL A 13 17.11 6.12 -21.01
CA VAL A 13 16.86 6.79 -22.29
C VAL A 13 15.40 6.53 -22.68
N ILE A 14 14.59 7.59 -22.74
CA ILE A 14 13.16 7.48 -23.06
C ILE A 14 12.90 8.02 -24.45
N VAL A 15 12.32 7.18 -25.33
CA VAL A 15 11.97 7.54 -26.70
C VAL A 15 10.45 7.54 -26.90
N VAL A 16 9.93 8.61 -27.51
CA VAL A 16 8.49 8.84 -27.76
C VAL A 16 8.25 9.14 -29.24
N TYR A 17 7.16 8.62 -29.80
CA TYR A 17 6.80 8.82 -31.23
C TYR A 17 5.37 9.33 -31.46
N GLY A 18 4.61 9.64 -30.41
CA GLY A 18 3.23 10.08 -30.53
C GLY A 18 2.80 10.95 -29.35
N THR A 19 1.62 11.56 -29.48
CA THR A 19 1.02 12.44 -28.45
C THR A 19 0.44 11.68 -27.26
N GLY A 20 0.26 10.36 -27.39
CA GLY A 20 -0.14 9.49 -26.30
C GLY A 20 0.92 9.42 -25.21
N VAL A 21 0.46 9.52 -23.96
CA VAL A 21 1.33 9.43 -22.77
C VAL A 21 1.85 8.02 -22.60
N ARG A 22 3.15 7.91 -22.33
CA ARG A 22 3.87 6.69 -21.96
C ARG A 22 4.40 6.83 -20.55
N TYR A 23 4.48 5.71 -19.84
CA TYR A 23 4.92 5.70 -18.45
C TYR A 23 6.15 4.82 -18.29
N THR A 24 7.20 5.36 -17.69
CA THR A 24 8.43 4.64 -17.36
C THR A 24 8.64 4.68 -15.84
N TRP A 25 8.79 3.51 -15.21
CA TRP A 25 8.89 3.40 -13.75
C TRP A 25 10.34 3.36 -13.30
N LEU A 26 10.76 4.40 -12.57
CA LEU A 26 12.16 4.57 -12.15
C LEU A 26 12.41 4.11 -10.72
N THR A 27 11.35 3.83 -9.97
CA THR A 27 11.43 3.32 -8.59
C THR A 27 10.70 1.97 -8.46
N PRO A 28 11.15 1.08 -7.55
CA PRO A 28 10.39 -0.11 -7.20
C PRO A 28 9.12 0.27 -6.42
N TRP A 29 8.21 -0.69 -6.26
CA TRP A 29 7.09 -0.53 -5.34
C TRP A 29 7.58 -0.33 -3.90
N MET A 30 7.01 0.66 -3.25
CA MET A 30 7.23 0.97 -1.84
C MET A 30 5.89 1.13 -1.14
N LEU A 31 5.91 1.07 0.18
CA LEU A 31 4.72 1.27 0.99
C LEU A 31 4.16 2.68 0.76
N ALA A 32 2.84 2.83 0.62
CA ALA A 32 2.16 4.12 0.53
C ALA A 32 1.59 4.58 1.88
N HIS A 33 1.31 3.64 2.80
CA HIS A 33 0.83 3.97 4.15
C HIS A 33 1.80 4.92 4.87
N GLY A 34 1.23 5.94 5.51
CA GLY A 34 1.98 7.01 6.19
C GLY A 34 2.70 8.00 5.27
N MET A 35 2.45 7.98 3.95
CA MET A 35 2.97 8.98 3.02
C MET A 35 2.05 10.21 2.93
N THR A 36 2.61 11.41 3.06
CA THR A 36 1.84 12.68 3.07
C THR A 36 2.26 13.67 1.98
N ALA A 37 3.48 13.52 1.45
CA ALA A 37 4.01 14.37 0.39
C ALA A 37 5.08 13.64 -0.42
N ALA A 38 5.23 14.06 -1.68
CA ALA A 38 6.29 13.60 -2.57
C ALA A 38 6.85 14.79 -3.37
N ASP A 39 8.17 14.92 -3.33
CA ASP A 39 8.95 15.81 -4.17
C ASP A 39 9.71 14.97 -5.20
N ALA A 40 9.78 15.45 -6.44
CA ALA A 40 10.53 14.83 -7.52
C ALA A 40 11.46 15.84 -8.18
N LEU A 41 12.72 15.46 -8.34
CA LEU A 41 13.70 16.19 -9.12
C LEU A 41 13.96 15.40 -10.40
N LEU A 42 13.55 15.98 -11.54
CA LEU A 42 13.74 15.41 -12.86
C LEU A 42 14.93 16.09 -13.53
N ASN A 43 15.97 15.33 -13.84
CA ASN A 43 17.11 15.78 -14.63
C ASN A 43 16.92 15.31 -16.06
N LEU A 44 16.84 16.26 -16.99
CA LEU A 44 16.68 15.99 -18.42
C LEU A 44 17.97 16.33 -19.15
N GLN A 45 18.50 15.37 -19.91
CA GLN A 45 19.71 15.55 -20.71
C GLN A 45 19.45 15.08 -22.15
N ASN A 46 20.19 15.64 -23.10
CA ASN A 46 20.15 15.27 -24.51
C ASN A 46 18.70 15.24 -25.04
N VAL A 47 17.92 16.26 -24.72
CA VAL A 47 16.51 16.35 -25.13
C VAL A 47 16.46 16.67 -26.62
N THR A 48 15.89 15.75 -27.39
CA THR A 48 15.75 15.89 -28.85
C THR A 48 14.29 15.84 -29.28
N GLY A 49 14.01 16.48 -30.42
CA GLY A 49 12.68 16.55 -30.99
C GLY A 49 11.67 17.21 -30.03
N ASN A 50 10.42 16.78 -30.13
CA ASN A 50 9.31 17.35 -29.37
C ASN A 50 9.02 16.54 -28.08
N TRP A 51 10.06 15.98 -27.46
CA TRP A 51 9.94 15.21 -26.23
C TRP A 51 9.49 16.09 -25.06
N GLN A 52 8.56 15.61 -24.25
CA GLN A 52 8.17 16.23 -22.99
C GLN A 52 7.95 15.18 -21.91
N GLY A 53 8.24 15.51 -20.65
CA GLY A 53 8.05 14.64 -19.49
C GLY A 53 7.55 15.35 -18.24
N ILE A 54 6.99 14.58 -17.33
CA ILE A 54 6.50 15.02 -16.02
C ILE A 54 6.59 13.85 -15.04
N PRO A 55 6.87 14.07 -13.74
CA PRO A 55 6.77 13.01 -12.75
C PRO A 55 5.36 12.43 -12.67
N CYS A 56 5.30 11.13 -12.43
CA CYS A 56 4.04 10.39 -12.28
C CYS A 56 4.14 9.36 -11.17
N THR A 57 2.98 8.93 -10.67
CA THR A 57 2.84 7.84 -9.72
C THR A 57 1.98 6.73 -10.30
N GLN A 58 2.18 5.53 -9.76
CA GLN A 58 1.19 4.47 -9.82
C GLN A 58 1.02 3.90 -8.43
N THR A 59 -0.23 3.61 -8.09
CA THR A 59 -0.59 3.08 -6.78
C THR A 59 -1.24 1.72 -6.92
N ALA A 60 -1.28 0.96 -5.83
CA ALA A 60 -2.09 -0.24 -5.73
C ALA A 60 -2.73 -0.31 -4.34
N ALA A 61 -4.00 -0.64 -4.30
CA ALA A 61 -4.75 -0.79 -3.05
C ALA A 61 -4.26 -1.99 -2.22
N VAL A 62 -3.83 -3.08 -2.86
CA VAL A 62 -3.48 -4.35 -2.19
C VAL A 62 -2.30 -5.06 -2.87
N LEU A 63 -2.44 -5.44 -4.15
CA LEU A 63 -1.43 -6.21 -4.88
C LEU A 63 -0.72 -5.36 -5.92
N GLN A 64 0.60 -5.44 -5.95
CA GLN A 64 1.45 -4.74 -6.93
C GLN A 64 1.18 -5.17 -8.40
N THR A 65 0.60 -6.36 -8.60
CA THR A 65 0.21 -6.90 -9.91
C THR A 65 -1.15 -6.40 -10.40
N HIS A 66 -1.93 -5.77 -9.53
CA HIS A 66 -3.23 -5.16 -9.85
C HIS A 66 -3.19 -3.67 -9.51
N PRO A 67 -2.31 -2.89 -10.16
CA PRO A 67 -2.19 -1.47 -9.88
C PRO A 67 -3.36 -0.67 -10.45
N ASP A 68 -3.63 0.47 -9.83
CA ASP A 68 -4.51 1.49 -10.39
C ASP A 68 -3.87 2.11 -11.65
N ALA A 69 -4.69 2.86 -12.40
CA ALA A 69 -4.19 3.62 -13.54
C ALA A 69 -3.11 4.63 -13.08
N PRO A 70 -2.02 4.80 -13.87
CA PRO A 70 -1.03 5.84 -13.61
C PRO A 70 -1.63 7.24 -13.54
N ALA A 71 -1.08 8.08 -12.67
CA ALA A 71 -1.45 9.49 -12.55
C ALA A 71 -0.20 10.37 -12.65
N VAL A 72 -0.27 11.45 -13.41
CA VAL A 72 0.77 12.50 -13.37
C VAL A 72 0.60 13.35 -12.12
N PHE A 73 1.65 14.07 -11.72
CA PHE A 73 1.51 15.07 -10.66
C PHE A 73 0.52 16.15 -11.14
N PRO A 74 -0.69 16.26 -10.55
CA PRO A 74 -1.77 17.10 -11.08
C PRO A 74 -1.45 18.59 -11.00
N SER A 75 -0.58 19.00 -10.07
CA SER A 75 -0.14 20.38 -9.91
C SER A 75 1.01 20.78 -10.87
N ALA A 76 1.54 19.84 -11.64
CA ALA A 76 2.71 20.04 -12.48
C ALA A 76 2.37 20.09 -13.99
N SER A 77 3.27 20.69 -14.76
CA SER A 77 3.20 20.73 -16.23
C SER A 77 4.30 19.87 -16.85
N TYR A 78 4.03 19.35 -18.04
CA TYR A 78 5.05 18.71 -18.87
C TYR A 78 6.19 19.69 -19.17
N THR A 79 7.44 19.25 -19.02
CA THR A 79 8.65 20.01 -19.33
C THR A 79 9.45 19.33 -20.44
N SER A 80 10.13 20.14 -21.24
CA SER A 80 11.14 19.71 -22.23
C SER A 80 12.49 20.41 -21.96
N THR A 81 12.61 21.10 -20.83
CA THR A 81 13.78 21.93 -20.54
C THR A 81 14.89 21.05 -19.98
N GLU A 82 16.04 21.05 -20.65
CA GLU A 82 17.24 20.39 -20.15
C GLU A 82 17.66 20.92 -18.78
N GLY A 83 18.27 20.04 -17.99
CA GLY A 83 18.68 20.30 -16.62
C GLY A 83 17.64 19.88 -15.58
N PHE A 84 17.79 20.44 -14.38
CA PHE A 84 17.02 20.04 -13.21
C PHE A 84 15.69 20.78 -13.12
N ASN A 85 14.60 20.02 -13.12
CA ASN A 85 13.24 20.49 -12.96
C ASN A 85 12.67 19.90 -11.65
N HIS A 86 12.27 20.76 -10.72
CA HIS A 86 11.71 20.35 -9.43
C HIS A 86 10.18 20.39 -9.44
N PHE A 87 9.57 19.34 -8.91
CA PHE A 87 8.12 19.17 -8.80
C PHE A 87 7.78 18.75 -7.38
N ARG A 88 6.76 19.38 -6.79
CA ARG A 88 6.25 19.07 -5.45
C ARG A 88 4.78 18.74 -5.53
N GLU A 89 4.38 17.67 -4.87
CA GLU A 89 2.99 17.24 -4.79
C GLU A 89 2.61 16.90 -3.34
N SER A 90 1.48 17.46 -2.89
CA SER A 90 0.82 17.01 -1.67
C SER A 90 0.05 15.73 -1.96
N THR A 91 0.68 14.58 -1.77
CA THR A 91 0.05 13.27 -1.99
C THR A 91 -0.53 12.71 -0.70
N THR A 92 -1.84 12.81 -0.52
CA THR A 92 -2.57 11.97 0.45
C THR A 92 -3.03 10.71 -0.29
N LEU A 93 -2.27 9.62 -0.15
CA LEU A 93 -2.57 8.34 -0.81
C LEU A 93 -3.52 7.48 0.05
N THR A 94 -4.75 7.96 0.23
CA THR A 94 -5.76 7.27 1.05
C THR A 94 -6.12 5.91 0.45
N GLY A 95 -6.15 4.88 1.28
CA GLY A 95 -6.55 3.54 0.87
C GLY A 95 -5.63 2.93 -0.20
N LYS A 96 -4.36 3.33 -0.25
CA LYS A 96 -3.33 2.70 -1.09
C LYS A 96 -2.28 2.08 -0.19
N PHE A 97 -1.92 0.83 -0.48
CA PHE A 97 -0.89 0.12 0.27
C PHE A 97 0.47 0.25 -0.41
N TRP A 98 0.49 0.31 -1.75
CA TRP A 98 1.72 0.43 -2.54
C TRP A 98 1.69 1.68 -3.42
N VAL A 99 2.87 2.27 -3.61
CA VAL A 99 3.14 3.34 -4.57
C VAL A 99 4.47 3.10 -5.25
N ARG A 100 4.58 3.53 -6.51
CA ARG A 100 5.84 3.72 -7.22
C ARG A 100 5.80 5.01 -8.01
N PHE A 101 6.98 5.57 -8.25
CA PHE A 101 7.21 6.79 -8.99
C PHE A 101 7.88 6.50 -10.32
N GLY A 102 7.56 7.33 -11.31
CA GLY A 102 8.09 7.25 -12.66
C GLY A 102 7.97 8.58 -13.39
N VAL A 103 8.14 8.52 -14.70
CA VAL A 103 7.99 9.66 -15.60
C VAL A 103 6.92 9.33 -16.63
N ALA A 104 5.94 10.23 -16.75
CA ALA A 104 5.01 10.25 -17.87
C ALA A 104 5.63 11.10 -18.98
N SER A 105 5.75 10.54 -20.18
CA SER A 105 6.39 11.19 -21.33
C SER A 105 5.52 11.11 -22.57
N LYS A 106 5.64 12.10 -23.45
CA LYS A 106 4.94 12.15 -24.74
C LYS A 106 5.70 13.01 -25.74
N ASN A 107 5.35 12.88 -27.03
CA ASN A 107 5.73 13.87 -28.04
C ASN A 107 4.64 14.95 -28.10
N SER A 108 5.00 16.22 -27.94
CA SER A 108 4.02 17.33 -27.92
C SER A 108 3.28 17.55 -29.25
N SER A 109 3.87 17.11 -30.36
CA SER A 109 3.40 17.39 -31.73
C SER A 109 2.91 16.16 -32.50
N GLY A 110 3.31 14.95 -32.08
CA GLY A 110 3.07 13.71 -32.83
C GLY A 110 3.89 13.58 -34.13
N ALA A 111 4.72 14.58 -34.46
CA ALA A 111 5.67 14.54 -35.56
C ALA A 111 7.07 14.22 -35.03
N SER A 112 7.81 13.40 -35.79
CA SER A 112 9.17 12.90 -35.53
C SER A 112 9.37 12.16 -34.19
N LEU A 113 10.52 11.49 -34.03
CA LEU A 113 10.92 10.89 -32.76
C LEU A 113 11.38 12.00 -31.81
N GLY A 114 10.98 11.91 -30.55
CA GLY A 114 11.59 12.67 -29.46
C GLY A 114 12.31 11.73 -28.51
N SER A 115 13.44 12.14 -27.97
CA SER A 115 14.17 11.38 -26.95
C SER A 115 14.71 12.28 -25.85
N ALA A 116 14.90 11.73 -24.66
CA ALA A 116 15.67 12.35 -23.61
C ALA A 116 16.34 11.27 -22.74
N GLU A 117 17.51 11.60 -22.21
CA GLU A 117 18.08 10.92 -21.06
C GLU A 117 17.44 11.49 -19.80
N VAL A 118 16.80 10.64 -19.01
CA VAL A 118 15.97 11.05 -17.90
C VAL A 118 16.47 10.40 -16.63
N GLU A 119 16.85 11.21 -15.65
CA GLU A 119 17.10 10.77 -14.29
C GLU A 119 16.06 11.38 -13.36
N MET A 120 15.60 10.60 -12.38
CA MET A 120 14.66 11.09 -11.39
C MET A 120 15.12 10.71 -9.98
N GLN A 121 15.11 11.71 -9.10
CA GLN A 121 15.20 11.51 -7.66
C GLN A 121 13.85 11.83 -7.04
N THR A 122 13.40 11.00 -6.10
CA THR A 122 12.14 11.23 -5.39
C THR A 122 12.41 11.29 -3.90
N ALA A 123 11.95 12.35 -3.26
CA ALA A 123 11.91 12.49 -1.82
C ALA A 123 10.46 12.34 -1.35
N VAL A 124 10.23 11.49 -0.36
CA VAL A 124 8.88 11.30 0.22
C VAL A 124 8.91 11.54 1.72
N ALA A 125 7.86 12.19 2.22
CA ALA A 125 7.55 12.24 3.64
C ALA A 125 6.73 10.99 3.98
N GLN A 126 7.38 9.98 4.54
CA GLN A 126 6.77 8.68 4.87
C GLN A 126 7.24 8.16 6.23
N CYS A 127 6.33 8.06 7.19
CA CYS A 127 6.57 7.41 8.49
C CYS A 127 5.98 5.99 8.57
N GLY A 128 5.68 5.35 7.44
CA GLY A 128 5.14 3.99 7.38
C GLY A 128 6.20 2.89 7.28
N ARG A 129 5.93 1.73 7.87
CA ARG A 129 6.68 0.48 7.66
C ARG A 129 5.77 -0.73 7.58
N ASN A 130 6.15 -1.72 6.77
CA ASN A 130 5.55 -3.05 6.81
C ASN A 130 6.06 -3.77 8.08
N ILE A 131 5.14 -4.29 8.89
CA ILE A 131 5.44 -4.97 10.16
C ILE A 131 5.17 -6.47 10.12
N GLY A 132 4.59 -6.98 9.04
CA GLY A 132 4.42 -8.41 8.86
C GLY A 132 3.56 -8.75 7.67
N ASN A 133 3.86 -9.90 7.09
CA ASN A 133 3.06 -10.53 6.07
C ASN A 133 2.79 -11.98 6.51
N GLY A 134 1.63 -12.51 6.17
CA GLY A 134 1.27 -13.88 6.50
C GLY A 134 0.15 -14.41 5.63
N ASN A 135 0.04 -15.73 5.61
CA ASN A 135 -1.04 -16.44 4.94
C ASN A 135 -1.87 -17.20 5.97
N VAL A 136 -3.19 -17.14 5.85
CA VAL A 136 -4.12 -17.91 6.66
C VAL A 136 -4.92 -18.80 5.73
N SER A 137 -4.71 -20.11 5.82
CA SER A 137 -5.49 -21.11 5.10
C SER A 137 -6.65 -21.55 5.98
N VAL A 138 -7.88 -21.24 5.55
CA VAL A 138 -9.11 -21.70 6.18
C VAL A 138 -9.58 -22.94 5.44
N ASN A 139 -9.49 -24.09 6.10
CA ASN A 139 -9.96 -25.36 5.55
C ASN A 139 -11.40 -25.69 6.02
N PRO A 140 -12.18 -26.43 5.22
CA PRO A 140 -13.49 -26.92 5.65
C PRO A 140 -13.40 -27.67 6.98
N GLY A 141 -14.24 -27.30 7.95
CA GLY A 141 -14.28 -27.93 9.26
C GLY A 141 -13.30 -27.36 10.30
N MET A 142 -12.34 -26.51 9.91
CA MET A 142 -11.52 -25.75 10.87
C MET A 142 -12.38 -24.77 11.68
N ILE A 143 -13.43 -24.23 11.03
CA ILE A 143 -14.41 -23.34 11.64
C ILE A 143 -15.78 -24.01 11.47
N SER A 144 -16.22 -24.73 12.49
CA SER A 144 -17.47 -25.53 12.47
C SER A 144 -18.69 -24.79 13.06
N GLY A 145 -18.51 -23.57 13.56
CA GLY A 145 -19.56 -22.72 14.14
C GLY A 145 -19.23 -21.23 13.99
N THR A 146 -19.93 -20.37 14.74
CA THR A 146 -19.69 -18.91 14.73
C THR A 146 -18.50 -18.47 15.61
N ASP A 147 -17.79 -19.43 16.21
CA ASP A 147 -16.63 -19.15 17.05
C ASP A 147 -15.51 -18.51 16.24
N ILE A 148 -14.80 -17.60 16.90
CA ILE A 148 -13.76 -16.80 16.29
C ILE A 148 -12.43 -17.54 16.43
N ASN A 149 -11.76 -17.71 15.30
CA ASN A 149 -10.38 -18.19 15.26
C ASN A 149 -9.45 -17.00 15.00
N TYR A 150 -8.38 -16.92 15.77
CA TYR A 150 -7.42 -15.82 15.70
C TYR A 150 -6.08 -16.32 15.18
N PHE A 151 -5.55 -15.62 14.18
CA PHE A 151 -4.27 -15.92 13.56
C PHE A 151 -3.35 -14.71 13.71
N ALA A 152 -2.25 -14.88 14.45
CA ALA A 152 -1.23 -13.84 14.51
C ALA A 152 -0.52 -13.74 13.14
N ILE A 153 -0.42 -12.52 12.61
CA ILE A 153 0.28 -12.24 11.34
C ILE A 153 1.65 -11.61 11.60
N THR A 154 1.72 -10.72 12.60
CA THR A 154 2.94 -10.02 12.96
C THR A 154 3.58 -10.65 14.21
N GLY A 155 4.86 -10.37 14.44
CA GLY A 155 5.44 -10.53 15.78
C GLY A 155 4.95 -9.43 16.74
N PHE A 156 5.37 -9.49 18.00
CA PHE A 156 5.19 -8.35 18.90
C PHE A 156 6.11 -7.20 18.49
N ASP A 157 5.55 -6.01 18.40
CA ASP A 157 6.23 -4.76 18.10
C ASP A 157 5.97 -3.75 19.22
N ALA A 158 6.84 -2.74 19.36
CA ALA A 158 6.70 -1.74 20.42
C ALA A 158 5.50 -0.81 20.17
N THR A 159 4.71 -0.51 21.20
CA THR A 159 3.57 0.43 21.11
C THR A 159 4.02 1.88 20.96
N ILE A 160 5.23 2.22 21.41
CA ILE A 160 5.72 3.60 21.35
C ILE A 160 5.78 4.11 19.92
N GLY A 161 5.25 5.32 19.72
CA GLY A 161 5.15 5.96 18.42
C GLY A 161 4.24 5.24 17.43
N LEU A 162 3.34 4.34 17.86
CA LEU A 162 2.28 3.81 17.00
C LEU A 162 1.20 4.89 16.77
N ASP A 163 0.88 5.18 15.52
CA ASP A 163 -0.18 6.11 15.15
C ASP A 163 -1.36 5.38 14.48
N GLU A 164 -1.16 4.94 13.22
CA GLU A 164 -2.20 4.23 12.46
C GLU A 164 -1.71 2.91 11.89
N ILE A 165 -2.64 1.99 11.66
CA ILE A 165 -2.44 0.66 11.09
C ILE A 165 -3.25 0.52 9.81
N MET A 166 -2.66 -0.08 8.79
CA MET A 166 -3.36 -0.48 7.58
C MET A 166 -3.06 -1.95 7.29
N ALA A 167 -4.07 -2.72 6.94
CA ALA A 167 -3.91 -4.07 6.43
C ALA A 167 -4.43 -4.17 4.99
N ALA A 168 -3.69 -4.89 4.15
CA ALA A 168 -4.05 -5.25 2.79
C ALA A 168 -4.30 -6.76 2.74
N PHE A 169 -5.50 -7.14 2.32
CA PHE A 169 -6.01 -8.50 2.24
C PHE A 169 -6.22 -8.88 0.78
N ALA A 170 -5.62 -9.99 0.35
CA ALA A 170 -6.02 -10.72 -0.83
C ALA A 170 -6.61 -12.06 -0.40
N VAL A 171 -7.94 -12.18 -0.52
CA VAL A 171 -8.66 -13.43 -0.27
C VAL A 171 -8.74 -14.19 -1.59
N MET A 172 -8.14 -15.37 -1.63
CA MET A 172 -8.01 -16.24 -2.79
C MET A 172 -8.71 -17.57 -2.52
N ASP A 173 -9.08 -18.29 -3.59
CA ASP A 173 -9.72 -19.61 -3.53
C ASP A 173 -10.95 -19.64 -2.60
N ASN A 174 -11.68 -18.53 -2.55
CA ASN A 174 -12.89 -18.42 -1.74
C ASN A 174 -14.10 -18.96 -2.51
N GLU A 175 -14.54 -20.16 -2.14
CA GLU A 175 -15.60 -20.88 -2.84
C GLU A 175 -17.02 -20.45 -2.42
N SER A 176 -17.16 -19.63 -1.37
CA SER A 176 -18.47 -19.25 -0.79
C SER A 176 -18.45 -17.87 -0.14
N ASP A 177 -19.62 -17.33 0.20
CA ASP A 177 -19.76 -16.11 1.00
C ASP A 177 -19.88 -16.42 2.52
N TYR A 178 -19.36 -17.56 2.96
CA TYR A 178 -19.52 -18.07 4.33
C TYR A 178 -18.41 -17.63 5.28
N LEU A 179 -17.36 -17.00 4.77
CA LEU A 179 -16.24 -16.51 5.56
C LEU A 179 -16.51 -15.10 6.05
N GLU A 180 -16.28 -14.83 7.32
CA GLU A 180 -16.15 -13.47 7.84
C GLU A 180 -14.75 -13.28 8.40
N TYR A 181 -14.14 -12.14 8.09
CA TYR A 181 -12.82 -11.78 8.61
C TYR A 181 -12.71 -10.31 8.99
N GLN A 182 -11.77 -10.00 9.88
CA GLN A 182 -11.39 -8.64 10.23
C GLN A 182 -9.98 -8.59 10.83
N LEU A 183 -9.37 -7.41 10.77
CA LEU A 183 -8.13 -7.09 11.45
C LEU A 183 -8.36 -7.01 12.97
N VAL A 184 -7.44 -7.60 13.72
CA VAL A 184 -7.44 -7.56 15.18
C VAL A 184 -6.04 -7.23 15.71
N CYS A 185 -5.99 -6.75 16.94
CA CYS A 185 -4.75 -6.58 17.67
C CYS A 185 -4.86 -7.15 19.08
N ARG A 186 -3.72 -7.45 19.70
CA ARG A 186 -3.61 -7.67 21.14
C ARG A 186 -2.36 -7.00 21.66
N THR A 187 -2.37 -6.60 22.91
CA THR A 187 -1.23 -5.97 23.57
C THR A 187 -0.65 -6.85 24.66
N ALA A 188 0.56 -6.55 25.08
CA ALA A 188 1.22 -7.26 26.15
C ALA A 188 2.30 -6.40 26.82
N ASN A 189 2.56 -6.67 28.09
CA ASN A 189 3.82 -6.31 28.74
C ASN A 189 4.82 -7.48 28.71
N ASP A 190 4.32 -8.73 28.77
CA ASP A 190 5.08 -9.95 28.54
C ASP A 190 4.48 -10.70 27.33
N PRO A 191 5.23 -10.92 26.23
CA PRO A 191 4.72 -11.57 25.03
C PRO A 191 4.25 -13.02 25.27
N ARG A 192 4.63 -13.65 26.41
CA ARG A 192 4.20 -15.01 26.80
C ARG A 192 2.83 -15.03 27.46
N ALA A 193 2.34 -13.89 27.97
CA ALA A 193 1.04 -13.75 28.61
C ALA A 193 0.30 -12.53 28.04
N PRO A 194 -0.08 -12.57 26.75
CA PRO A 194 -0.69 -11.42 26.10
C PRO A 194 -2.14 -11.22 26.55
N ASN A 195 -2.60 -9.97 26.45
CA ASN A 195 -4.00 -9.62 26.66
C ASN A 195 -4.89 -10.27 25.57
N ALA A 196 -6.20 -10.24 25.82
CA ALA A 196 -7.19 -10.72 24.85
C ALA A 196 -7.15 -9.92 23.54
N TRP A 197 -7.50 -10.58 22.44
CA TRP A 197 -7.66 -9.94 21.14
C TRP A 197 -8.77 -8.87 21.16
N GLN A 198 -8.51 -7.77 20.48
CA GLN A 198 -9.39 -6.61 20.30
C GLN A 198 -9.64 -6.39 18.80
N THR A 199 -10.84 -5.98 18.44
CA THR A 199 -11.21 -5.66 17.06
C THR A 199 -10.67 -4.30 16.64
N MET A 200 -10.02 -4.23 15.48
CA MET A 200 -9.56 -2.96 14.90
C MET A 200 -10.64 -2.32 14.01
N GLU A 201 -11.57 -3.11 13.50
CA GLU A 201 -12.56 -2.69 12.51
C GLU A 201 -13.97 -2.60 13.11
N THR A 202 -14.83 -1.78 12.52
CA THR A 202 -16.26 -1.79 12.85
C THR A 202 -16.97 -2.85 12.01
N GLY A 203 -17.19 -4.02 12.63
CA GLY A 203 -17.92 -5.13 12.02
C GLY A 203 -17.04 -6.08 11.21
N TRP A 204 -17.68 -7.12 10.69
CA TRP A 204 -17.03 -8.19 9.95
C TRP A 204 -17.08 -7.93 8.45
N THR A 205 -16.00 -8.25 7.75
CA THR A 205 -15.98 -8.26 6.30
C THR A 205 -16.34 -9.65 5.79
N ASN A 206 -17.27 -9.70 4.83
CA ASN A 206 -17.61 -10.91 4.08
C ASN A 206 -17.11 -10.77 2.63
N PRO A 207 -16.10 -11.54 2.19
CA PRO A 207 -15.64 -11.54 0.81
C PRO A 207 -16.70 -12.15 -0.12
N SER A 208 -16.65 -11.79 -1.41
CA SER A 208 -17.49 -12.46 -2.42
C SER A 208 -17.01 -13.89 -2.63
N SER A 209 -17.84 -14.75 -3.24
CA SER A 209 -17.46 -16.12 -3.65
C SER A 209 -16.53 -16.09 -4.88
N SER A 210 -15.40 -15.41 -4.75
CA SER A 210 -14.34 -15.26 -5.74
C SER A 210 -13.14 -14.56 -5.08
N ASN A 211 -12.06 -14.36 -5.84
CA ASN A 211 -10.91 -13.61 -5.35
C ASN A 211 -11.32 -12.18 -5.01
N THR A 212 -11.08 -11.77 -3.77
CA THR A 212 -11.42 -10.44 -3.26
C THR A 212 -10.17 -9.72 -2.79
N LEU A 213 -9.97 -8.48 -3.23
CA LEU A 213 -8.92 -7.60 -2.73
C LEU A 213 -9.54 -6.50 -1.87
N ARG A 214 -9.02 -6.30 -0.67
CA ARG A 214 -9.46 -5.24 0.24
C ARG A 214 -8.29 -4.64 1.01
N ASN A 215 -8.32 -3.35 1.28
CA ASN A 215 -7.57 -2.78 2.39
C ASN A 215 -8.51 -2.17 3.42
N THR A 216 -8.02 -2.04 4.64
CA THR A 216 -8.78 -1.53 5.78
C THR A 216 -8.90 -0.01 5.82
N GLY A 217 -8.17 0.69 4.94
CA GLY A 217 -7.77 2.07 5.22
C GLY A 217 -6.87 2.18 6.46
N ALA A 218 -6.55 3.41 6.85
CA ALA A 218 -5.79 3.67 8.05
C ALA A 218 -6.73 3.60 9.27
N LEU A 219 -6.31 2.87 10.30
CA LEU A 219 -7.06 2.62 11.52
C LEU A 219 -6.21 2.98 12.74
N SER A 220 -6.75 3.76 13.66
CA SER A 220 -6.13 3.94 14.98
C SER A 220 -6.26 2.68 15.83
N ALA A 221 -5.36 2.50 16.80
CA ALA A 221 -5.51 1.43 17.78
C ALA A 221 -6.84 1.58 18.55
N PRO A 222 -7.61 0.50 18.77
CA PRO A 222 -8.87 0.58 19.49
C PRO A 222 -8.61 0.95 20.94
N ALA A 223 -9.54 1.68 21.57
CA ALA A 223 -9.40 2.11 22.96
C ALA A 223 -9.10 0.94 23.92
N GLY A 224 -9.70 -0.22 23.69
CA GLY A 224 -9.49 -1.44 24.49
C GLY A 224 -8.09 -2.06 24.37
N ALA A 225 -7.28 -1.70 23.36
CA ALA A 225 -5.91 -2.18 23.25
C ALA A 225 -4.98 -1.60 24.33
N ASN A 226 -5.34 -0.45 24.94
CA ASN A 226 -4.57 0.18 26.00
C ASN A 226 -3.08 0.38 25.63
N VAL A 227 -2.81 0.92 24.43
CA VAL A 227 -1.45 1.11 23.90
C VAL A 227 -0.59 2.04 24.76
N GLY A 228 -1.20 2.92 25.57
CA GLY A 228 -0.48 3.79 26.51
C GLY A 228 0.01 3.11 27.79
N SER A 229 -0.48 1.91 28.12
CA SER A 229 -0.10 1.18 29.34
C SER A 229 0.54 -0.20 29.07
N ASN A 230 0.66 -0.58 27.80
CA ASN A 230 1.34 -1.80 27.38
C ASN A 230 2.57 -1.46 26.53
N PHE A 231 3.63 -2.24 26.68
CA PHE A 231 4.87 -2.05 25.93
C PHE A 231 4.81 -2.61 24.50
N LEU A 232 4.09 -3.73 24.30
CA LEU A 232 4.06 -4.48 23.05
C LEU A 232 2.65 -4.56 22.47
N ILE A 233 2.59 -4.64 21.14
CA ILE A 233 1.39 -4.89 20.35
C ILE A 233 1.67 -5.92 19.26
N GLN A 234 0.69 -6.77 19.00
CA GLN A 234 0.71 -7.75 17.92
C GLN A 234 -0.59 -7.64 17.13
N PHE A 235 -0.49 -7.71 15.81
CA PHE A 235 -1.60 -7.73 14.87
C PHE A 235 -1.83 -9.11 14.30
N GLY A 236 -3.10 -9.40 14.04
CA GLY A 236 -3.57 -10.66 13.51
C GLY A 236 -4.87 -10.51 12.75
N VAL A 237 -5.42 -11.64 12.33
CA VAL A 237 -6.70 -11.72 11.64
C VAL A 237 -7.62 -12.59 12.48
N ALA A 238 -8.81 -12.09 12.72
CA ALA A 238 -9.91 -12.90 13.22
C ALA A 238 -10.71 -13.41 12.03
N VAL A 239 -11.03 -14.70 12.03
CA VAL A 239 -11.92 -15.31 11.05
C VAL A 239 -13.01 -16.10 11.77
N ARG A 240 -14.19 -16.15 11.18
CA ARG A 240 -15.30 -16.99 11.64
C ARG A 240 -16.19 -17.39 10.48
N LYS A 241 -17.10 -18.31 10.74
CA LYS A 241 -18.19 -18.63 9.81
C LYS A 241 -19.28 -17.56 9.95
N LYS A 242 -19.75 -17.06 8.81
CA LYS A 242 -20.90 -16.16 8.72
C LYS A 242 -22.13 -16.81 9.35
N SER A 243 -22.85 -16.05 10.17
CA SER A 243 -24.07 -16.55 10.81
C SER A 243 -25.10 -16.97 9.77
N GLY A 244 -25.72 -18.13 9.95
CA GLY A 244 -26.70 -18.70 9.03
C GLY A 244 -26.14 -19.34 7.75
N ALA A 245 -24.80 -19.40 7.59
CA ALA A 245 -24.20 -20.07 6.44
C ALA A 245 -24.46 -21.59 6.45
N GLY A 246 -24.93 -22.12 5.31
CA GLY A 246 -25.30 -23.53 5.14
C GLY A 246 -24.11 -24.51 5.05
N GLY A 247 -22.91 -24.01 4.72
CA GLY A 247 -21.69 -24.82 4.59
C GLY A 247 -20.54 -24.32 5.46
N ASN A 248 -19.34 -24.87 5.29
CA ASN A 248 -18.12 -24.43 5.98
C ASN A 248 -17.28 -23.54 5.05
N PRO A 249 -16.65 -22.47 5.56
CA PRO A 249 -15.81 -21.62 4.74
C PRO A 249 -14.55 -22.36 4.29
N ARG A 250 -14.09 -22.03 3.09
CA ARG A 250 -12.77 -22.37 2.57
C ARG A 250 -12.22 -21.17 1.82
N ALA A 251 -11.02 -20.71 2.20
CA ALA A 251 -10.32 -19.61 1.55
C ALA A 251 -8.86 -19.57 1.97
N GLU A 252 -8.03 -18.92 1.16
CA GLU A 252 -6.68 -18.50 1.54
C GLU A 252 -6.64 -16.98 1.67
N LEU A 253 -6.25 -16.46 2.84
CA LEU A 253 -6.08 -15.04 3.07
C LEU A 253 -4.59 -14.70 3.07
N HIS A 254 -4.14 -13.92 2.10
CA HIS A 254 -2.82 -13.31 2.12
C HIS A 254 -2.93 -11.90 2.69
N VAL A 255 -2.15 -11.62 3.73
CA VAL A 255 -2.27 -10.38 4.50
C VAL A 255 -0.92 -9.72 4.64
N ALA A 256 -0.88 -8.42 4.35
CA ALA A 256 0.24 -7.54 4.66
C ALA A 256 -0.24 -6.44 5.62
N ILE A 257 0.51 -6.17 6.68
CA ILE A 257 0.16 -5.18 7.70
C ILE A 257 1.26 -4.13 7.78
N ALA A 258 0.86 -2.86 7.72
CA ALA A 258 1.74 -1.72 7.88
C ALA A 258 1.30 -0.85 9.05
N ARG A 259 2.27 -0.20 9.70
CA ARG A 259 2.04 0.85 10.69
C ARG A 259 2.65 2.16 10.25
N SER A 260 2.08 3.27 10.68
CA SER A 260 2.68 4.60 10.67
C SER A 260 3.10 5.00 12.08
N ASN A 261 4.05 5.92 12.15
CA ASN A 261 4.49 6.55 13.39
C ASN A 261 4.22 8.05 13.39
N ALA A 262 3.90 8.59 14.57
CA ALA A 262 3.74 10.04 14.83
C ALA A 262 5.09 10.75 15.08
#